data_AF-A0A2H6JUK8-F1
#
_entry.id   AF-A0A2H6JUK8-F1
#
_cell.length_a   1.000
_cell.length_b   1.000
_cell.length_c   1.000
_cell.angle_alpha   90.00
_cell.angle_beta   90.00
_cell.angle_gamma   90.00
#
_symmetry.space_group_name_H-M   'P 1'
#
loop_
_entity.id
_entity.type
_entity.pdbx_description
1 polymer ?
#
loop_
_entity_poly.entity_id
_entity_poly.type
_entity_poly.pdbx_seq_one_letter_code
_entity_poly.pdbx_strand_id
1 'polypeptide(L)'
;MEKSHVYDAFVIAGGTTQSRSKPYKLTQTRRNNRSVQTNRKGHKPSVRRNRYRLQPNDLVKYIKSLCKVKCVHSYGKYVILVNKTGKTFDINIKKVEMVKYGKGIQF
;
A
#
# COMPACT_ATOMS: atom_id res chain seq x y z
N MET A 1 -9.75 15.80 -30.99
CA MET A 1 -9.14 15.42 -29.68
C MET A 1 -8.01 14.45 -29.97
N GLU A 2 -6.80 14.69 -29.46
CA GLU A 2 -5.67 13.78 -29.72
C GLU A 2 -5.76 12.53 -28.85
N LYS A 3 -5.27 11.39 -29.37
CA LYS A 3 -5.25 10.12 -28.64
C LYS A 3 -4.28 10.22 -27.46
N SER A 4 -4.81 10.04 -26.26
CA SER A 4 -4.02 9.90 -25.02
C SER A 4 -4.67 8.85 -24.13
N HIS A 5 -3.99 8.36 -23.08
CA HIS A 5 -4.62 7.46 -22.09
C HIS A 5 -5.91 8.02 -21.49
N VAL A 6 -6.08 9.34 -21.46
CA VAL A 6 -7.26 10.02 -20.91
C VAL A 6 -8.40 10.11 -21.94
N TYR A 7 -8.08 10.07 -23.24
CA TYR A 7 -8.99 10.32 -24.36
C TYR A 7 -9.24 9.10 -25.25
N ASP A 8 -8.56 7.99 -24.99
CA ASP A 8 -8.52 6.79 -25.84
C ASP A 8 -9.90 6.25 -26.18
N ALA A 9 -10.74 6.00 -25.17
CA ALA A 9 -12.10 5.49 -25.36
C ALA A 9 -12.99 6.42 -26.19
N PHE A 10 -12.80 7.74 -26.10
CA PHE A 10 -13.59 8.72 -26.86
C PHE A 10 -13.14 8.80 -28.31
N VAL A 11 -11.82 8.76 -28.55
CA VAL A 11 -11.25 8.72 -29.90
C VAL A 11 -11.67 7.43 -30.61
N ILE A 12 -11.68 6.28 -29.91
CA ILE A 12 -12.16 5.00 -30.46
C ILE A 12 -13.65 5.05 -30.81
N ALA A 13 -14.47 5.72 -30.00
CA ALA A 13 -15.91 5.86 -30.21
C ALA A 13 -16.31 7.00 -31.16
N GLY A 14 -15.35 7.73 -31.76
CA GLY A 14 -15.63 8.91 -32.60
C GLY A 14 -16.24 10.10 -31.84
N GLY A 15 -16.16 10.12 -30.51
CA GLY A 15 -16.72 11.16 -29.66
C GLY A 15 -15.83 12.40 -29.61
N THR A 16 -16.35 13.54 -30.09
CA THR A 16 -15.62 14.81 -30.15
C THR A 16 -16.26 15.94 -29.33
N THR A 17 -17.52 15.81 -28.92
CA THR A 17 -18.35 16.91 -28.39
C THR A 17 -18.78 16.75 -26.92
N GLN A 18 -18.52 15.60 -26.28
CA GLN A 18 -19.03 15.32 -24.94
C GLN A 18 -18.34 16.15 -23.84
N SER A 19 -19.12 16.71 -22.91
CA SER A 19 -18.60 17.42 -21.74
C SER A 19 -17.91 16.48 -20.75
N ARG A 20 -16.70 16.84 -20.28
CA ARG A 20 -15.86 15.98 -19.43
C ARG A 20 -15.82 16.43 -17.97
N SER A 21 -15.67 15.47 -17.06
CA SER A 21 -15.27 15.73 -15.68
C SER A 21 -13.78 16.03 -15.57
N LYS A 22 -13.38 16.75 -14.51
CA LYS A 22 -11.97 17.07 -14.25
C LYS A 22 -11.19 15.77 -13.95
N PRO A 23 -10.09 15.48 -14.65
CA PRO A 23 -9.29 14.28 -14.38
C PRO A 23 -8.65 14.38 -12.99
N TYR A 24 -8.59 13.26 -12.27
CA TYR A 24 -7.93 13.14 -10.96
C TYR A 24 -6.69 12.24 -11.07
N LYS A 25 -5.56 12.71 -10.55
CA LYS A 25 -4.30 11.94 -10.59
C LYS A 25 -4.27 10.97 -9.42
N LEU A 26 -4.30 9.67 -9.74
CA LEU A 26 -4.16 8.60 -8.75
C LEU A 26 -2.76 8.01 -8.79
N THR A 27 -2.23 7.63 -7.63
CA THR A 27 -1.03 6.80 -7.56
C THR A 27 -1.42 5.41 -7.07
N GLN A 28 -1.01 4.38 -7.82
CA GLN A 28 -1.25 2.99 -7.44
C GLN A 28 0.09 2.32 -7.15
N THR A 29 0.37 2.06 -5.87
CA THR A 29 1.54 1.28 -5.50
C THR A 29 1.17 -0.20 -5.41
N ARG A 30 1.74 -1.03 -6.30
CA ARG A 30 1.56 -2.49 -6.21
C ARG A 30 2.02 -2.97 -4.84
N ARG A 31 1.15 -3.69 -4.13
CA ARG A 31 1.53 -4.30 -2.85
C ARG A 31 2.65 -5.30 -3.11
N ASN A 32 2.42 -6.31 -3.94
CA ASN A 32 3.32 -7.43 -4.18
C ASN A 32 4.25 -7.20 -5.40
N ASN A 33 5.27 -6.35 -5.26
CA ASN A 33 6.30 -6.19 -6.30
C ASN A 33 7.60 -6.92 -5.92
N ARG A 34 7.61 -8.25 -5.99
CA ARG A 34 8.73 -9.09 -5.50
C ARG A 34 9.76 -9.48 -6.55
N SER A 35 9.49 -9.28 -7.84
CA SER A 35 10.45 -9.52 -8.93
C SER A 35 11.72 -8.69 -8.78
N VAL A 36 11.64 -7.51 -8.15
CA VAL A 36 12.79 -6.62 -7.93
C VAL A 36 13.76 -7.16 -6.88
N GLN A 37 13.32 -8.05 -5.98
CA GLN A 37 14.12 -8.45 -4.81
C GLN A 37 15.07 -9.63 -5.07
N THR A 38 14.89 -10.36 -6.17
CA THR A 38 15.62 -11.59 -6.52
C THR A 38 16.84 -11.39 -7.40
N ASN A 39 17.06 -10.21 -7.99
CA ASN A 39 18.27 -9.89 -8.75
C ASN A 39 19.45 -9.61 -7.79
N ARG A 40 20.17 -10.67 -7.39
CA ARG A 40 21.35 -10.57 -6.51
C ARG A 40 22.52 -11.38 -7.08
N LYS A 41 23.70 -10.75 -7.13
CA LYS A 41 24.99 -11.43 -7.39
C LYS A 41 25.60 -11.90 -6.05
N GLY A 42 26.08 -13.15 -5.98
CA GLY A 42 26.83 -13.72 -4.84
C GLY A 42 25.99 -14.35 -3.71
N HIS A 43 26.68 -14.95 -2.72
CA HIS A 43 26.05 -15.57 -1.54
C HIS A 43 25.49 -14.48 -0.61
N LYS A 44 24.17 -14.45 -0.42
CA LYS A 44 23.48 -13.49 0.46
C LYS A 44 22.46 -14.21 1.34
N PRO A 45 22.15 -13.69 2.54
CA PRO A 45 21.11 -14.25 3.40
C PRO A 45 19.79 -14.44 2.65
N SER A 46 19.08 -15.52 2.98
CA SER A 46 17.81 -15.82 2.34
C SER A 46 16.85 -14.64 2.45
N VAL A 47 16.26 -14.23 1.33
CA VAL A 47 15.18 -13.26 1.34
C VAL A 47 13.94 -13.94 1.89
N ARG A 48 13.22 -13.23 2.76
CA ARG A 48 11.99 -13.77 3.32
C ARG A 48 11.01 -14.15 2.21
N ARG A 49 10.66 -15.43 2.16
CA ARG A 49 9.74 -15.99 1.16
C ARG A 49 8.28 -15.62 1.39
N ASN A 50 7.89 -15.26 2.60
CA ASN A 50 6.53 -14.83 2.89
C ASN A 50 6.49 -13.37 3.35
N ARG A 51 5.53 -12.63 2.80
CA ARG A 51 5.28 -11.27 3.22
C ARG A 51 4.53 -11.29 4.55
N TYR A 52 4.89 -10.39 5.46
CA TYR A 52 4.09 -10.15 6.65
C TYR A 52 2.71 -9.60 6.31
N ARG A 53 1.72 -9.99 7.14
CA ARG A 53 0.33 -9.57 7.00
C ARG A 53 0.16 -8.05 7.09
N LEU A 54 0.86 -7.42 8.03
CA LEU A 54 0.93 -5.96 8.19
C LEU A 54 2.22 -5.41 7.57
N GLN A 55 2.13 -4.17 7.09
CA GLN A 55 3.21 -3.43 6.47
C GLN A 55 3.29 -2.02 7.06
N PRO A 56 4.46 -1.36 6.97
CA PRO A 56 4.57 0.05 7.34
C PRO A 56 3.52 0.91 6.63
N ASN A 57 2.99 1.89 7.34
CA ASN A 57 1.91 2.79 6.93
C ASN A 57 0.52 2.16 6.78
N ASP A 58 0.35 0.86 7.07
CA ASP A 58 -0.99 0.30 7.22
C ASP A 58 -1.70 0.95 8.42
N LEU A 59 -2.99 1.23 8.24
CA LEU A 59 -3.88 1.71 9.28
C LEU A 59 -4.55 0.53 9.95
N VAL A 60 -4.42 0.48 11.27
CA VAL A 60 -4.94 -0.59 12.09
C VAL A 60 -5.73 -0.04 13.26
N LYS A 61 -6.67 -0.84 13.75
CA LYS A 61 -7.43 -0.58 14.96
C LYS A 61 -6.84 -1.40 16.09
N TYR A 62 -6.48 -0.73 17.18
CA TYR A 62 -6.13 -1.35 18.44
C TYR A 62 -7.08 -0.83 19.51
N ILE A 63 -7.82 -1.75 20.13
CA ILE A 63 -8.89 -1.44 21.10
C ILE A 63 -9.98 -0.57 20.44
N LYS A 64 -9.87 0.75 20.54
CA LYS A 64 -10.78 1.73 19.92
C LYS A 64 -10.04 2.85 19.18
N SER A 65 -8.71 2.77 19.12
CA SER A 65 -7.85 3.80 18.56
C SER A 65 -7.29 3.38 17.21
N LEU A 66 -7.38 4.28 16.23
CA LEU A 66 -6.74 4.13 14.93
C LEU A 66 -5.26 4.49 15.05
N CYS A 67 -4.41 3.54 14.70
CA CYS A 67 -2.97 3.64 14.78
C CYS A 67 -2.34 3.32 13.41
N LYS A 68 -1.16 3.88 13.15
CA LYS A 68 -0.38 3.52 11.96
C LYS A 68 0.67 2.48 12.33
N VAL A 69 0.88 1.51 11.45
CA VAL A 69 1.96 0.54 11.60
C VAL A 69 3.29 1.20 11.25
N LYS A 70 4.25 1.17 12.18
CA LYS A 70 5.64 1.61 11.93
C LYS A 70 6.45 0.47 11.32
N CYS A 71 6.46 -0.68 11.97
CA CYS A 71 7.16 -1.87 11.48
C CYS A 71 6.60 -3.15 12.10
N VAL A 72 7.00 -4.29 11.51
CA VAL A 72 6.67 -5.64 11.97
C VAL A 72 7.95 -6.40 12.23
N HIS A 73 8.05 -7.07 13.37
CA HIS A 73 9.25 -7.79 13.79
C HIS A 73 8.89 -9.16 14.39
N SER A 74 9.88 -9.87 14.94
CA SER A 74 9.68 -11.21 15.55
C SER A 74 8.95 -12.19 14.63
N TYR A 75 9.37 -12.26 13.37
CA TYR A 75 8.75 -13.12 12.35
C TYR A 75 7.27 -12.85 12.10
N GLY A 76 6.80 -11.62 12.35
CA GLY A 76 5.42 -11.24 12.11
C GLY A 76 4.51 -11.45 13.31
N LYS A 77 5.06 -11.84 14.45
CA LYS A 77 4.31 -12.03 15.70
C LYS A 77 3.96 -10.70 16.37
N TYR A 78 4.80 -9.69 16.19
CA TYR A 78 4.70 -8.38 16.85
C TYR A 78 4.75 -7.21 15.88
N VAL A 79 4.06 -6.14 16.23
CA VAL A 79 3.93 -4.93 15.43
C VAL A 79 4.12 -3.70 16.31
N ILE A 80 4.96 -2.78 15.83
CA ILE A 80 5.12 -1.47 16.47
C ILE A 80 4.12 -0.52 15.83
N LEU A 81 3.23 0.02 16.65
CA LEU A 81 2.22 0.99 16.25
C LEU A 81 2.60 2.40 16.67
N VAL A 82 2.11 3.38 15.92
CA VAL A 82 2.25 4.80 16.17
C VAL A 82 0.85 5.38 16.37
N ASN A 83 0.61 5.98 17.53
CA ASN A 83 -0.60 6.73 17.81
C ASN A 83 -0.62 8.05 17.03
N LYS A 84 -1.79 8.72 17.00
CA LYS A 84 -1.92 10.08 16.42
C LYS A 84 -0.92 11.08 17.03
N THR A 85 -0.58 10.92 18.31
CA THR A 85 0.38 11.76 19.05
C THR A 85 1.85 11.42 18.75
N GLY A 86 2.14 10.41 17.93
CA GLY A 86 3.51 10.00 17.59
C GLY A 86 4.17 9.01 18.57
N LYS A 87 3.54 8.73 19.72
CA LYS A 87 4.02 7.71 20.68
C LYS A 87 3.97 6.31 20.06
N THR A 88 5.05 5.54 20.25
CA THR A 88 5.19 4.16 19.75
C THR A 88 5.01 3.14 20.86
N PHE A 89 4.41 2.00 20.53
CA PHE A 89 4.24 0.87 21.44
C PHE A 89 4.19 -0.45 20.66
N ASP A 90 4.59 -1.53 21.34
CA ASP A 90 4.71 -2.87 20.77
C ASP A 90 3.54 -3.76 21.18
N ILE A 91 2.93 -4.43 20.20
CA ILE A 91 1.72 -5.24 20.38
C ILE A 91 1.82 -6.54 19.59
N ASN A 92 1.29 -7.60 20.16
CA ASN A 92 1.06 -8.85 19.44
C ASN A 92 0.05 -8.67 18.30
N ILE A 93 0.39 -9.12 17.10
CA ILE A 93 -0.42 -8.94 15.88
C ILE A 93 -1.85 -9.49 15.99
N LYS A 94 -2.09 -10.48 16.87
CA LYS A 94 -3.43 -11.06 17.10
C LYS A 94 -4.40 -10.07 17.74
N LYS A 95 -3.90 -9.06 18.46
CA LYS A 95 -4.72 -8.04 19.15
C LYS A 95 -5.07 -6.85 18.25
N VAL A 96 -4.68 -6.89 16.98
CA VAL A 96 -4.72 -5.76 16.06
C VAL A 96 -5.55 -6.13 14.83
N GLU A 97 -6.52 -5.27 14.52
CA GLU A 97 -7.38 -5.41 13.36
C GLU A 97 -6.96 -4.47 12.24
N MET A 98 -7.00 -4.96 11.00
CA MET A 98 -6.62 -4.16 9.85
C MET A 98 -7.81 -3.32 9.37
N VAL A 99 -7.57 -2.02 9.12
CA VAL A 99 -8.59 -1.09 8.64
C VAL A 99 -8.34 -0.69 7.19
N LYS A 100 -7.11 -0.22 6.90
CA LYS A 100 -6.72 0.22 5.56
C LYS A 100 -5.28 -0.13 5.31
N TYR A 101 -4.99 -0.67 4.14
CA TYR A 101 -3.62 -0.87 3.71
C TYR A 101 -2.98 0.48 3.33
N GLY A 102 -1.73 0.68 3.72
CA GLY A 102 -0.95 1.86 3.37
C GLY A 102 -0.58 1.89 1.89
N LYS A 103 -0.49 0.71 1.25
CA LYS A 103 -0.21 0.56 -0.19
C LYS A 103 -1.48 0.20 -0.97
N GLY A 104 -1.52 0.58 -2.24
CA GLY A 104 -2.66 0.34 -3.13
C GLY A 104 -2.99 1.60 -3.90
N ILE A 105 -4.28 1.84 -4.16
CA ILE A 105 -4.76 3.12 -4.68
C ILE A 105 -4.65 4.13 -3.54
N GLN A 106 -3.81 5.14 -3.76
CA GLN A 106 -3.68 6.31 -2.92
C GLN A 106 -4.36 7.47 -3.65
N PHE A 107 -5.31 8.10 -2.96
CA PHE A 107 -6.01 9.30 -3.38
C PHE A 107 -5.25 10.50 -2.85
#